data_AF-A0A7Y3GWW3-F1
#
_entry.id   AF-A0A7Y3GWW3-F1
#
_cell.length_a   1.000
_cell.length_b   1.000
_cell.length_c   1.000
_cell.angle_alpha   90.00
_cell.angle_beta   90.00
_cell.angle_gamma   90.00
#
_symmetry.space_group_name_H-M   'P 1'
#
loop_
_entity.id
_entity.type
_entity.pdbx_description
1 polymer ?
#
loop_
_entity_poly.entity_id
_entity_poly.type
_entity_poly.pdbx_seq_one_letter_code
_entity_poly.pdbx_strand_id
1 'polypeptide(L)' 'MIDFYTAPTPNGWKVAVALEELELPYRVHAIDLSKG' A
#
# COMPACT_ATOMS: atom_id res chain seq x y z
N MET A 1 -2.26 -2.79 13.96
CA MET A 1 -1.10 -2.75 13.05
C MET A 1 -1.63 -2.95 11.65
N ILE A 2 -1.38 -2.04 10.71
CA ILE A 2 -1.94 -2.09 9.35
C ILE A 2 -1.00 -2.88 8.44
N ASP A 3 -1.53 -3.87 7.72
CA ASP A 3 -0.81 -4.57 6.65
C ASP A 3 -1.26 -4.01 5.30
N PHE A 4 -0.34 -3.41 4.57
CA PHE A 4 -0.60 -2.73 3.31
C PHE A 4 -0.13 -3.59 2.14
N TYR A 5 -1.06 -4.36 1.58
CA TYR A 5 -0.86 -5.10 0.34
C TYR A 5 -1.03 -4.17 -0.85
N THR A 6 0.01 -4.00 -1.65
CA THR A 6 0.02 -2.97 -2.69
C THR A 6 0.74 -3.40 -3.95
N ALA A 7 0.36 -2.79 -5.06
CA ALA A 7 0.95 -2.93 -6.39
C ALA A 7 1.04 -1.53 -7.02
N PRO A 8 1.87 -1.31 -8.06
CA PRO A 8 2.06 -0.01 -8.69
C PRO A 8 0.83 0.42 -9.51
N THR A 9 -0.23 0.79 -8.80
CA THR A 9 -1.54 1.18 -9.33
C THR A 9 -1.97 2.51 -8.72
N PRO A 10 -2.83 3.30 -9.40
CA PRO A 10 -3.32 4.57 -8.84
C PRO A 10 -3.95 4.43 -7.45
N ASN A 11 -4.63 3.31 -7.16
CA ASN A 11 -5.24 3.10 -5.85
C ASN A 11 -4.21 2.71 -4.78
N GLY A 12 -3.18 1.93 -5.13
CA GLY A 12 -2.04 1.69 -4.24
C GLY A 12 -1.37 2.99 -3.83
N TRP A 13 -1.13 3.90 -4.77
CA TRP A 13 -0.51 5.19 -4.45
C TRP A 13 -1.36 6.07 -3.54
N LYS A 14 -2.69 6.13 -3.74
CA LYS A 14 -3.58 6.90 -2.86
C LYS A 14 -3.50 6.44 -1.41
N VAL A 15 -3.50 5.13 -1.18
CA VAL A 15 -3.40 4.57 0.16
C VAL A 15 -2.01 4.81 0.76
N ALA A 16 -0.94 4.66 -0.03
CA ALA A 16 0.42 4.97 0.41
C ALA A 16 0.55 6.42 0.89
N VAL A 17 0.07 7.39 0.09
CA VAL A 17 0.06 8.80 0.47
C VAL A 17 -0.71 9.02 1.79
N ALA A 18 -1.90 8.43 1.93
CA ALA A 18 -2.68 8.59 3.15
C ALA A 18 -1.99 8.00 4.38
N LEU A 19 -1.30 6.87 4.25
CA LEU A 19 -0.58 6.25 5.36
C LEU A 19 0.60 7.10 5.83
N GLU A 20 1.33 7.71 4.89
CA GLU A 20 2.43 8.64 5.19
C GLU A 20 1.94 9.96 5.79
N GLU A 21 0.97 10.63 5.16
CA GLU A 21 0.47 11.95 5.59
C GLU A 21 -0.23 11.91 6.96
N LEU A 22 -0.76 10.76 7.36
CA LEU A 22 -1.42 10.55 8.66
C LEU A 22 -0.49 9.92 9.70
N GLU A 23 0.78 9.69 9.36
CA GLU A 23 1.79 9.06 10.23
C GLU A 23 1.31 7.73 10.84
N LEU A 24 0.53 6.95 10.08
CA LEU A 24 -0.03 5.70 10.58
C LEU A 24 1.01 4.59 10.50
N PRO A 25 1.25 3.80 11.55
CA PRO A 25 2.19 2.68 11.49
C PRO A 25 1.63 1.55 10.63
N TYR A 26 2.37 1.17 9.58
CA TYR A 26 1.99 0.11 8.64
C TYR A 26 3.18 -0.74 8.20
N ARG A 27 2.87 -1.93 7.67
CA ARG A 27 3.85 -2.84 7.04
C ARG A 27 3.49 -3.03 5.57
N VAL A 28 4.45 -2.81 4.67
CA VAL A 28 4.26 -3.01 3.22
C VAL A 28 4.38 -4.48 2.85
N HIS A 29 3.45 -4.94 2.01
CA HIS A 29 3.52 -6.22 1.29
C HIS A 29 3.31 -5.94 -0.20
N ALA A 30 4.40 -5.86 -0.96
CA ALA A 30 4.31 -5.68 -2.40
C ALA A 30 3.79 -6.97 -3.06
N ILE A 31 2.74 -6.86 -3.87
CA ILE A 31 2.14 -7.97 -4.61
C ILE A 31 2.29 -7.77 -6.11
N ASP A 32 2.47 -8.89 -6.80
CA ASP A 32 2.50 -8.94 -8.25
C ASP A 32 1.13 -9.37 -8.78
N LEU A 33 0.36 -8.40 -9.27
CA LEU A 33 -0.98 -8.63 -9.82
C LEU A 33 -0.96 -9.39 -11.15
N SER A 34 0.20 -9.53 -11.81
CA SER A 34 0.32 -10.26 -13.08
C SER A 34 0.39 -11.78 -12.92
N LYS A 35 0.55 -12.26 -11.67
CA LYS A 35 0.61 -13.69 -11.33
C LYS A 35 -0.77 -14.32 -11.05
N GLY A 36 -1.85 -13.65 -11.49
CA GLY A 36 -3.23 -14.11 -11.34
C GLY A 36 -3.77 -14.80 -12.59
#